data_AF-A0A9E2HYR5-F1
#
_entry.id   AF-A0A9E2HYR5-F1
#
_cell.length_a   1.000
_cell.length_b   1.000
_cell.length_c   1.000
_cell.angle_alpha   90.00
_cell.angle_beta   90.00
_cell.angle_gamma   90.00
#
_symmetry.space_group_name_H-M   'P 1'
#
loop_
_entity.id
_entity.type
_entity.pdbx_description
1 polymer ?
#
loop_
_entity_poly.entity_id
_entity_poly.type
_entity_poly.pdbx_seq_one_letter_code
_entity_poly.pdbx_strand_id
1 'polypeptide(L)' 'MEYLEVKAYAKLIGKSKKTVYKMIKNGFLPASKEGKSYKVAVDTNMTARHEATKEKINSMKAELAALSKRVAALEKVTAE' A
#
# COMPACT_ATOMS: atom_id res chain seq x y z
N MET A 1 -1.10 12.97 4.85
CA MET A 1 -2.09 12.04 5.42
C MET A 1 -3.28 12.86 5.84
N GLU A 2 -4.46 12.46 5.41
CA GLU A 2 -5.70 13.14 5.79
C GLU A 2 -6.32 12.38 6.96
N TYR A 3 -6.99 13.09 7.88
CA TYR A 3 -7.65 12.47 9.03
C TYR A 3 -9.15 12.67 8.93
N LEU A 4 -9.90 11.58 8.85
CA LEU A 4 -11.35 11.60 8.81
C LEU A 4 -11.95 11.16 10.14
N GLU A 5 -13.03 11.81 10.55
CA GLU A 5 -13.83 11.29 11.64
C GLU A 5 -14.43 9.92 11.28
N VAL A 6 -14.68 9.08 12.29
CA VAL A 6 -15.34 7.78 12.13
C VAL A 6 -16.62 7.87 11.27
N LYS A 7 -17.40 8.96 11.41
CA LYS A 7 -18.63 9.16 10.61
C LYS A 7 -18.33 9.36 9.13
N ALA A 8 -17.33 10.18 8.79
CA ALA A 8 -16.95 10.45 7.40
C ALA A 8 -16.31 9.21 6.78
N TYR A 9 -15.40 8.55 7.51
CA TYR A 9 -14.78 7.30 7.06
C TYR A 9 -15.80 6.18 6.83
N ALA A 10 -16.77 6.02 7.74
CA ALA A 10 -17.86 5.05 7.60
C ALA A 10 -18.66 5.25 6.31
N LYS A 11 -18.96 6.50 5.94
CA LYS A 11 -19.61 6.83 4.65
C LYS A 11 -18.72 6.48 3.46
N LEU A 12 -17.43 6.82 3.53
CA LEU A 12 -16.45 6.57 2.47
C LEU A 12 -16.37 5.07 2.12
N ILE A 13 -16.37 4.19 3.13
CA ILE A 13 -16.26 2.74 2.93
C ILE A 13 -17.63 2.02 2.87
N GLY A 14 -18.74 2.76 2.91
CA GLY A 14 -20.10 2.18 2.89
C GLY A 14 -20.42 1.25 4.07
N LYS A 15 -19.87 1.50 5.26
CA LYS A 15 -20.09 0.66 6.47
C LYS A 15 -20.71 1.44 7.62
N SER A 16 -21.25 0.72 8.60
CA SER A 16 -21.77 1.33 9.82
C SER A 16 -20.64 1.90 10.69
N LYS A 17 -20.93 2.97 11.46
CA LYS A 17 -19.98 3.52 12.45
C LYS A 17 -19.49 2.43 13.42
N LYS A 18 -20.39 1.55 13.87
CA LYS A 18 -20.07 0.45 14.80
C LYS A 18 -19.02 -0.49 14.21
N THR A 19 -19.14 -0.80 12.92
CA THR A 19 -18.15 -1.60 12.19
C THR A 19 -16.79 -0.91 12.18
N VAL A 20 -16.74 0.40 11.88
CA VAL A 20 -15.48 1.16 11.90
C VAL A 20 -14.86 1.19 13.30
N TYR A 21 -15.64 1.43 14.36
CA TYR A 21 -15.14 1.34 15.74
C TYR A 21 -14.57 -0.04 16.08
N LYS A 22 -15.20 -1.12 15.60
CA LYS A 22 -14.69 -2.48 15.78
C LYS A 22 -13.38 -2.70 15.02
N MET A 23 -13.26 -2.17 13.81
CA MET A 23 -12.02 -2.24 13.01
C MET A 23 -10.86 -1.50 13.68
N ILE A 24 -11.13 -0.32 14.25
CA ILE A 24 -10.14 0.44 15.05
C ILE A 24 -9.71 -0.37 16.27
N LYS A 25 -10.67 -0.89 17.06
CA LYS A 25 -10.37 -1.69 18.25
C LYS A 25 -9.58 -2.96 17.96
N ASN A 26 -9.85 -3.59 16.81
CA ASN A 26 -9.17 -4.80 16.38
C ASN A 26 -7.82 -4.52 15.69
N GLY A 27 -7.40 -3.25 15.56
CA GLY A 27 -6.11 -2.88 14.96
C GLY A 27 -6.06 -2.92 13.42
N PHE A 28 -7.19 -3.17 12.74
CA PHE A 28 -7.25 -3.18 11.27
C PHE A 28 -7.20 -1.77 10.66
N LEU A 29 -7.46 -0.75 11.47
CA LEU A 29 -7.57 0.61 11.00
C LEU A 29 -6.72 1.55 11.86
N PRO A 30 -5.70 2.20 11.29
CA PRO A 30 -4.91 3.18 12.01
C PRO A 30 -5.77 4.40 12.33
N ALA A 31 -5.97 4.67 13.62
CA ALA A 31 -6.72 5.82 14.09
C ALA A 31 -6.11 6.39 15.36
N SER A 32 -6.18 7.71 15.51
CA SER A 32 -5.79 8.42 16.73
C SER A 32 -7.03 8.77 17.54
N LYS A 33 -6.97 8.58 18.87
CA LYS A 33 -8.06 8.94 19.77
C LYS A 33 -7.93 10.40 20.16
N GLU A 34 -8.95 11.20 19.85
CA GLU A 34 -9.05 12.60 20.27
C GLU A 34 -10.29 12.76 21.15
N GLY A 35 -10.05 12.92 22.46
CA GLY A 35 -11.11 13.01 23.46
C GLY A 35 -12.03 11.78 23.47
N LYS A 36 -13.31 11.99 23.10
CA LYS A 36 -14.34 10.93 23.06
C LYS A 36 -14.50 10.29 21.67
N SER A 37 -13.73 10.73 20.67
CA SER A 37 -13.85 10.29 19.28
C SER A 37 -12.51 9.79 18.73
N TYR A 38 -12.56 9.16 17.54
CA TYR A 38 -11.37 8.71 16.82
C TYR A 38 -11.28 9.44 15.48
N LYS A 39 -10.05 9.77 15.10
CA LYS A 39 -9.68 10.23 13.77
C LYS A 39 -8.94 9.12 13.04
N VAL A 40 -9.52 8.66 11.94
CA VAL A 40 -8.98 7.63 11.07
C VAL A 40 -7.96 8.27 10.13
N ALA A 41 -6.74 7.73 10.10
CA ALA A 41 -5.75 8.13 9.12
C ALA A 41 -6.14 7.54 7.76
N VAL A 42 -6.42 8.41 6.79
CA VAL A 42 -6.79 8.01 5.42
C VAL A 42 -5.67 8.41 4.48
N ASP A 43 -5.26 7.42 3.70
CA ASP A 43 -4.35 7.62 2.61
C ASP A 43 -5.13 7.85 1.32
N THR A 44 -5.44 9.10 1.04
CA THR A 44 -6.16 9.51 -0.18
C THR A 44 -5.35 9.26 -1.46
N ASN A 45 -4.03 9.07 -1.35
CA ASN A 45 -3.14 8.75 -2.48
C ASN A 45 -2.77 7.27 -2.56
N MET A 46 -3.49 6.38 -1.86
CA MET A 46 -3.15 4.96 -1.82
C MET A 46 -3.11 4.33 -3.23
N THR A 47 -4.06 4.68 -4.09
CA THR A 47 -4.11 4.22 -5.50
C THR A 47 -2.92 4.74 -6.31
N ALA A 48 -2.60 6.03 -6.20
CA ALA A 48 -1.43 6.61 -6.88
C ALA A 48 -0.12 5.94 -6.43
N ARG A 49 0.02 5.63 -5.14
CA ARG A 49 1.18 4.89 -4.63
C ARG A 49 1.19 3.44 -5.11
N HIS A 50 0.04 2.78 -5.22
CA HIS A 50 -0.06 1.43 -5.75
C HIS A 50 0.39 1.38 -7.21
N GLU A 51 -0.07 2.32 -8.03
CA GLU A 51 0.36 2.43 -9.43
C GLU A 51 1.86 2.72 -9.55
N ALA A 52 2.39 3.70 -8.82
CA ALA A 52 3.83 3.98 -8.80
C ALA A 52 4.68 2.78 -8.32
N THR A 53 4.14 1.97 -7.40
CA THR A 53 4.81 0.75 -6.92
C THR A 53 4.76 -0.34 -7.99
N LYS A 54 3.63 -0.51 -8.70
CA LYS A 54 3.53 -1.46 -9.82
C LYS A 54 4.52 -1.11 -10.93
N GLU A 55 4.64 0.17 -11.28
CA GLU A 55 5.59 0.63 -12.30
C GLU A 55 7.03 0.30 -11.93
N LYS A 56 7.44 0.57 -10.67
CA LYS A 56 8.77 0.18 -10.17
C LYS A 56 8.99 -1.33 -10.20
N ILE A 57 7.99 -2.14 -9.82
CA ILE A 57 8.11 -3.60 -9.87
C ILE A 57 8.32 -4.06 -11.32
N ASN A 58 7.61 -3.44 -12.27
CA ASN A 58 7.75 -3.79 -13.69
C ASN A 58 9.12 -3.39 -14.24
N SER A 59 9.64 -2.21 -13.89
CA SER A 59 10.99 -1.81 -14.29
C SER A 59 12.05 -2.73 -13.69
N MET A 60 11.94 -3.09 -12.41
CA MET A 60 12.84 -4.03 -11.76
C MET A 60 12.82 -5.41 -12.42
N LYS A 61 11.64 -5.92 -12.81
CA LYS A 61 11.53 -7.19 -13.54
C LYS A 61 12.26 -7.13 -14.88
N ALA A 62 12.16 -6.02 -15.61
CA ALA A 62 12.85 -5.83 -16.88
C ALA A 62 14.37 -5.81 -16.70
N GLU A 63 14.86 -5.08 -15.70
CA GLU A 63 16.29 -5.03 -15.33
C GLU A 63 16.82 -6.42 -14.95
N LEU A 64 16.06 -7.17 -14.15
CA LEU A 64 16.44 -8.50 -13.69
C LEU A 64 16.50 -9.51 -14.85
N ALA A 65 15.58 -9.40 -15.81
CA ALA A 65 15.61 -10.19 -17.05
C ALA A 65 16.83 -9.85 -17.93
N ALA A 66 17.20 -8.57 -18.01
CA ALA A 66 18.40 -8.13 -18.75
C ALA A 66 19.69 -8.62 -18.09
N LEU A 67 19.77 -8.55 -16.76
CA LEU A 67 20.90 -9.09 -15.98
C LEU A 67 21.01 -10.60 -16.15
N SER A 68 19.90 -11.33 -16.07
CA SER A 68 19.89 -12.78 -16.28
C SER A 68 20.47 -13.18 -17.65
N LYS A 69 20.10 -12.46 -18.72
CA LYS A 69 20.67 -12.68 -20.06
C LYS A 69 22.18 -12.39 -20.11
N ARG A 70 22.64 -11.34 -19.43
CA ARG A 70 24.07 -11.01 -19.35
C ARG A 70 24.88 -12.08 -18.61
N VAL A 71 24.36 -12.60 -17.50
CA VAL A 71 25.00 -13.69 -16.75
C VAL A 71 25.14 -14.93 -17.64
N ALA A 72 24.06 -15.34 -18.32
CA ALA A 72 24.10 -16.49 -19.23
C ALA A 72 25.07 -16.31 -20.40
N ALA A 73 25.31 -15.08 -20.85
CA ALA A 73 26.30 -14.79 -21.88
C ALA A 73 27.74 -14.87 -21.34
N LEU A 74 27.98 -14.37 -20.12
CA LEU A 74 29.28 -14.45 -19.46
C LEU A 74 29.68 -15.90 -19.14
N GLU A 75 28.74 -16.70 -18.64
CA GLU A 75 28.97 -18.13 -18.35
C GLU A 75 29.44 -18.89 -19.60
N LYS A 76 28.94 -18.54 -20.79
CA LYS A 76 29.37 -19.14 -22.06
C LYS A 76 30.78 -18.73 -22.47
N VAL A 77 31.17 -17.48 -22.20
CA VAL A 77 32.51 -16.97 -22.54
C VAL A 77 33.59 -17.53 -21.60
N THR A 78 33.24 -17.85 -20.35
CA THR A 78 34.18 -18.45 -19.38
C THR A 78 34.30 -19.99 -19.49
N ALA A 79 33.47 -20.63 -20.32
CA ALA A 79 33.46 -22.08 -20.52
C ALA A 79 34.29 -22.54 -21.75
N GLU A 80 34.82 -21.60 -22.54
CA GLU A 80 35.81 -21.80 -23.61
C GLU A 80 37.22 -21.50 -23.10
#